data_AF-A0A972KV39-F1
#
_entry.id   AF-A0A972KV39-F1
#
_cell.length_a   1.000
_cell.length_b   1.000
_cell.length_c   1.000
_cell.angle_alpha   90.00
_cell.angle_beta   90.00
_cell.angle_gamma   90.00
#
_symmetry.space_group_name_H-M   'P 1'
#
loop_
_entity.id
_entity.type
_entity.pdbx_description
1 polymer ?
#
loop_
_entity_poly.entity_id
_entity_poly.type
_entity_poly.pdbx_seq_one_letter_code
_entity_poly.pdbx_strand_id
1 'polypeptide(L)'
;MSSGKRILRQISFSPDHPSLAGHFPGNPVLPGVVILDYVRQCIEEWKRLTVDASCLKSVKFLSPVLMSDTCVQIMDITLVDKSTDILQTIKIEFTCLQNDNLIAQGLWVFQADRSQ
;
A
#
# COMPACT_ATOMS: atom_id res chain seq x y z
N MET A 1 1.10 23.99 12.00
CA MET A 1 1.49 22.64 11.56
C MET A 1 0.29 22.03 10.87
N SER A 2 0.22 22.06 9.53
CA SER A 2 -0.91 21.46 8.82
C SER A 2 -0.85 19.95 9.03
N SER A 3 -1.81 19.41 9.78
CA SER A 3 -1.97 17.98 9.97
C SER A 3 -2.37 17.41 8.61
N GLY A 4 -1.40 16.85 7.88
CA GLY A 4 -1.66 16.22 6.57
C GLY A 4 -2.82 15.24 6.70
N LYS A 5 -3.78 15.30 5.77
CA LYS A 5 -4.95 14.41 5.79
C LYS A 5 -4.44 12.97 5.84
N ARG A 6 -4.91 12.17 6.80
CA ARG A 6 -4.51 10.76 6.96
C ARG A 6 -5.74 9.86 6.88
N ILE A 7 -5.58 8.68 6.29
CA ILE A 7 -6.55 7.59 6.40
C ILE A 7 -5.85 6.31 6.85
N LEU A 8 -6.65 5.45 7.49
CA LEU A 8 -6.31 4.06 7.78
C LEU A 8 -7.24 3.17 6.96
N ARG A 9 -6.70 2.08 6.42
CA ARG A 9 -7.40 1.01 5.73
C ARG A 9 -6.92 -0.31 6.29
N GLN A 10 -7.85 -1.23 6.49
CA GLN A 10 -7.55 -2.58 6.90
C GLN A 10 -7.87 -3.50 5.73
N ILE A 11 -6.88 -4.28 5.30
CA ILE A 11 -7.01 -5.21 4.18
C ILE A 11 -6.93 -6.63 4.74
N SER A 12 -7.90 -7.46 4.38
CA SER A 12 -7.88 -8.89 4.65
C SER A 12 -7.58 -9.66 3.38
N PHE A 13 -6.77 -10.70 3.49
CA PHE A 13 -6.46 -11.61 2.39
C PHE A 13 -6.53 -13.06 2.85
N SER A 14 -7.12 -13.88 1.99
CA SER A 14 -7.37 -15.31 2.26
C SER A 14 -6.07 -16.11 2.28
N PRO A 15 -5.98 -17.20 3.08
CA PRO A 15 -4.92 -18.20 2.93
C PRO A 15 -4.84 -18.75 1.49
N ASP A 16 -5.94 -18.76 0.76
CA ASP A 16 -6.01 -19.22 -0.64
C ASP A 16 -5.69 -18.11 -1.66
N HIS A 17 -4.98 -17.04 -1.25
CA HIS A 17 -4.69 -15.92 -2.14
C HIS A 17 -3.95 -16.43 -3.39
N PRO A 18 -4.42 -16.12 -4.63
CA PRO A 18 -3.91 -16.74 -5.84
C PRO A 18 -2.41 -16.48 -6.08
N SER A 19 -1.86 -15.41 -5.52
CA SER A 19 -0.42 -15.12 -5.59
C SER A 19 0.46 -16.04 -4.74
N LEU A 20 -0.11 -16.94 -3.94
CA LEU A 20 0.61 -17.91 -3.12
C LEU A 20 0.83 -19.25 -3.84
N ALA A 21 0.18 -19.46 -5.00
CA ALA A 21 0.46 -20.59 -5.87
C ALA A 21 1.87 -20.47 -6.45
N GLY A 22 2.87 -20.97 -5.72
CA GLY A 22 4.29 -20.97 -6.11
C GLY A 22 5.26 -20.21 -5.20
N HIS A 23 4.82 -19.59 -4.09
CA HIS A 23 5.67 -18.79 -3.18
C HIS A 23 5.41 -19.14 -1.70
N PHE A 24 6.36 -19.58 -0.86
CA PHE A 24 7.47 -20.51 -1.04
C PHE A 24 7.04 -21.83 -0.34
N PRO A 25 7.37 -23.03 -0.86
CA PRO A 25 6.97 -24.29 -0.20
C PRO A 25 7.39 -24.32 1.28
N GLY A 26 6.42 -24.44 2.19
CA GLY A 26 6.63 -24.47 3.64
C GLY A 26 6.80 -23.10 4.33
N ASN A 27 6.84 -21.99 3.59
CA ASN A 27 6.87 -20.64 4.15
C ASN A 27 6.20 -19.63 3.19
N PRO A 28 4.85 -19.61 3.12
CA PRO A 28 4.14 -18.74 2.20
C PRO A 28 4.29 -17.26 2.61
N VAL A 29 4.69 -16.44 1.64
CA VAL A 29 4.92 -15.00 1.83
C VAL A 29 4.13 -14.25 0.77
N LEU A 30 3.40 -13.20 1.18
CA LEU A 30 2.70 -12.35 0.23
C LEU A 30 3.72 -11.56 -0.62
N PRO A 31 3.65 -11.62 -1.97
CA PRO A 31 4.58 -10.88 -2.81
C PRO A 31 4.48 -9.36 -2.61
N GLY A 32 5.63 -8.68 -2.60
CA GLY A 32 5.68 -7.23 -2.40
C GLY A 32 4.85 -6.43 -3.43
N VAL A 33 4.72 -6.94 -4.65
CA VAL A 33 3.88 -6.31 -5.69
C VAL A 33 2.37 -6.36 -5.36
N VAL A 34 1.91 -7.40 -4.66
CA VAL A 34 0.52 -7.49 -4.20
C VAL A 34 0.25 -6.47 -3.11
N ILE A 35 1.21 -6.27 -2.18
CA ILE A 35 1.15 -5.22 -1.17
C ILE A 35 1.04 -3.84 -1.82
N LEU A 36 1.87 -3.58 -2.83
CA LEU A 36 1.85 -2.31 -3.57
C LEU A 36 0.55 -2.08 -4.32
N ASP A 37 -0.07 -3.13 -4.85
CA ASP A 37 -1.36 -3.00 -5.53
C ASP A 37 -2.49 -2.65 -4.56
N TYR A 38 -2.53 -3.24 -3.36
CA TYR A 38 -3.48 -2.83 -2.32
C TYR A 38 -3.27 -1.37 -1.88
N VAL A 39 -2.02 -0.94 -1.73
CA VAL A 39 -1.70 0.48 -1.46
C VAL A 39 -2.22 1.37 -2.58
N ARG A 40 -1.98 1.01 -3.85
CA ARG A 40 -2.45 1.75 -5.02
C ARG A 40 -3.98 1.89 -5.01
N GLN A 41 -4.71 0.78 -4.84
CA GLN A 41 -6.17 0.78 -4.76
C GLN A 41 -6.69 1.70 -3.64
N CYS A 42 -6.07 1.65 -2.45
CA CYS A 42 -6.43 2.54 -1.34
C CYS A 42 -6.22 4.03 -1.67
N ILE A 43 -5.14 4.36 -2.40
CA ILE A 43 -4.86 5.72 -2.87
C ILE A 43 -5.91 6.16 -3.89
N GLU A 44 -6.20 5.31 -4.88
CA GLU A 44 -7.17 5.57 -5.95
C GLU A 44 -8.57 5.85 -5.39
N GLU A 45 -9.05 5.00 -4.46
CA GLU A 45 -10.33 5.19 -3.77
C GLU A 45 -10.36 6.49 -2.97
N TRP A 46 -9.28 6.80 -2.26
CA TRP A 46 -9.24 7.98 -1.40
C TRP A 46 -9.16 9.29 -2.18
N LYS A 47 -8.42 9.27 -3.28
CA LYS A 47 -8.19 10.44 -4.13
C LYS A 47 -9.16 10.56 -5.30
N ARG A 48 -9.96 9.51 -5.56
CA ARG A 48 -10.91 9.42 -6.67
C ARG A 48 -10.24 9.66 -8.02
N LEU A 49 -9.11 8.99 -8.24
CA LEU A 49 -8.32 9.05 -9.45
C LEU A 49 -7.68 7.70 -9.72
N THR A 50 -7.12 7.52 -10.91
CA THR A 50 -6.29 6.36 -11.26
C THR A 50 -4.82 6.72 -11.06
N VAL A 51 -4.03 5.79 -10.51
CA VAL A 51 -2.59 5.98 -10.29
C VAL A 51 -1.81 4.88 -11.01
N ASP A 52 -0.88 5.28 -11.87
CA ASP A 52 0.01 4.36 -12.56
C ASP A 52 1.18 3.92 -11.65
N ALA A 53 1.60 2.66 -11.73
CA ALA A 53 2.71 2.13 -10.93
C ALA A 53 4.04 2.90 -11.09
N SER A 54 4.27 3.57 -12.22
CA SER A 54 5.40 4.48 -12.46
C SER A 54 5.46 5.66 -11.50
N CYS A 55 4.37 5.96 -10.81
CA CYS A 55 4.27 7.01 -9.80
C CYS A 55 4.81 6.58 -8.42
N LEU A 56 5.18 5.30 -8.24
CA LEU A 56 5.88 4.84 -7.06
C LEU A 56 7.30 5.41 -7.05
N LYS A 57 7.55 6.38 -6.16
CA LYS A 57 8.84 7.05 -6.07
C LYS A 57 9.86 6.24 -5.28
N SER A 58 9.41 5.60 -4.21
CA SER A 58 10.26 4.75 -3.37
C SER A 58 9.42 3.77 -2.57
N VAL A 59 10.00 2.60 -2.29
CA VAL A 59 9.47 1.60 -1.37
C VAL A 59 10.62 0.94 -0.63
N LYS A 60 10.40 0.61 0.65
CA LYS A 60 11.24 -0.29 1.44
C LYS A 60 10.37 -1.40 1.98
N PHE A 61 10.75 -2.65 1.72
CA PHE A 61 10.19 -3.83 2.36
C PHE A 61 11.11 -4.20 3.52
N LEU A 62 10.59 -4.10 4.74
CA LEU A 62 11.37 -4.24 5.97
C LEU A 62 11.14 -5.59 6.65
N SER A 63 9.99 -6.22 6.39
CA SER A 63 9.69 -7.58 6.83
C SER A 63 8.66 -8.24 5.90
N PRO A 64 8.63 -9.57 5.82
CA PRO A 64 7.64 -10.28 5.01
C PRO A 64 6.25 -10.21 5.65
N VAL A 65 5.22 -10.22 4.82
CA VAL A 65 3.88 -10.60 5.27
C VAL A 65 3.84 -12.12 5.33
N LEU A 66 3.78 -12.65 6.54
CA LEU A 66 3.66 -14.09 6.72
C LEU A 66 2.22 -14.50 6.49
N MET A 67 2.05 -15.50 5.63
CA MET A 67 0.76 -16.16 5.45
C MET A 67 0.65 -17.35 6.39
N SER A 68 -0.57 -17.66 6.82
CA SER A 68 -0.88 -18.94 7.42
C SER A 68 -1.82 -19.70 6.49
N ASP A 69 -1.73 -21.02 6.47
CA ASP A 69 -2.57 -21.88 5.61
C ASP A 69 -4.02 -21.99 6.12
N THR A 70 -4.32 -21.42 7.29
CA THR A 70 -5.55 -21.69 8.04
C THR A 70 -6.31 -20.45 8.49
N CYS A 71 -5.74 -19.25 8.32
CA CYS A 71 -6.36 -18.03 8.82
C CYS A 71 -6.25 -16.88 7.82
N VAL A 72 -7.32 -16.09 7.75
CA VAL A 72 -7.32 -14.79 7.08
C VAL A 72 -6.29 -13.90 7.74
N GLN A 73 -5.39 -13.36 6.94
CA GLN A 73 -4.38 -12.41 7.40
C GLN A 73 -4.89 -10.98 7.22
N ILE A 74 -4.42 -10.09 8.09
CA ILE A 74 -4.83 -8.69 8.14
C ILE A 74 -3.59 -7.80 8.05
N MET A 75 -3.66 -6.80 7.18
CA MET A 75 -2.65 -5.75 7.07
C MET A 75 -3.30 -4.38 7.15
N ASP A 76 -2.75 -3.52 7.99
CA ASP A 76 -3.13 -2.13 8.10
C ASP A 76 -2.30 -1.28 7.13
N ILE A 77 -2.99 -0.47 6.33
CA ILE A 77 -2.39 0.51 5.43
C ILE A 77 -2.76 1.90 5.94
N THR A 78 -1.74 2.64 6.35
CA THR A 78 -1.83 4.06 6.61
C THR A 78 -1.44 4.82 5.36
N LEU A 79 -2.24 5.81 4.96
CA LEU A 79 -1.90 6.77 3.91
C LEU A 79 -1.90 8.18 4.49
N VAL A 80 -0.86 8.95 4.20
CA VAL A 80 -0.72 10.34 4.64
C VAL A 80 -0.49 11.24 3.42
N ASP A 81 -1.36 12.23 3.28
CA ASP A 81 -1.23 13.26 2.26
C ASP A 81 -0.21 14.29 2.71
N LYS A 82 0.91 14.36 1.98
CA LYS A 82 2.01 15.31 2.15
C LYS A 82 2.08 16.31 1.00
N SER A 83 1.02 16.43 0.22
CA SER A 83 0.92 17.39 -0.88
C SER A 83 1.02 18.81 -0.33
N THR A 84 1.63 19.70 -1.11
CA THR A 84 1.72 21.13 -0.82
C THR A 84 0.98 21.89 -1.90
N ASP A 85 0.29 22.98 -1.54
CA ASP A 85 -0.57 23.75 -2.47
C ASP A 85 0.16 24.36 -3.68
N ILE A 86 1.50 24.32 -3.71
CA ILE A 86 2.33 25.06 -4.65
C ILE A 86 2.51 24.35 -6.00
N LEU A 87 2.48 23.01 -6.06
CA LEU A 87 3.06 22.27 -7.21
C LEU A 87 2.11 21.32 -7.95
N GLN A 88 0.79 21.35 -7.68
CA GLN A 88 -0.20 20.40 -8.27
C GLN A 88 0.22 18.92 -8.20
N THR A 89 1.17 18.62 -7.31
CA THR A 89 1.81 17.33 -7.17
C THR A 89 1.24 16.70 -5.92
N ILE A 90 0.63 15.54 -6.09
CA ILE A 90 0.11 14.74 -5.01
C ILE A 90 1.25 13.88 -4.47
N LYS A 91 1.48 13.93 -3.15
CA LYS A 91 2.49 13.14 -2.45
C LYS A 91 1.82 12.32 -1.36
N ILE A 92 1.80 11.00 -1.52
CA ILE A 92 1.19 10.09 -0.55
C ILE A 92 2.26 9.19 0.05
N GLU A 93 2.55 9.38 1.33
CA GLU A 93 3.33 8.42 2.11
C GLU A 93 2.42 7.28 2.55
N PHE A 94 2.94 6.06 2.47
CA PHE A 94 2.25 4.88 2.96
C PHE A 94 3.07 4.12 3.99
N THR A 95 2.38 3.45 4.90
CA THR A 95 2.96 2.53 5.87
C THR A 95 2.04 1.32 6.01
N CYS A 96 2.61 0.13 5.88
CA CYS A 96 1.94 -1.16 5.99
C CYS A 96 2.41 -1.88 7.26
N LEU A 97 1.46 -2.30 8.11
CA LEU A 97 1.72 -3.06 9.33
C LEU A 97 0.96 -4.38 9.32
N GLN A 98 1.58 -5.45 9.82
CA GLN A 98 0.91 -6.71 10.16
C GLN A 98 1.25 -7.02 11.62
N ASN A 99 0.26 -7.09 12.51
CA ASN A 99 0.48 -7.34 13.95
C ASN A 99 1.55 -6.40 14.55
N ASP A 100 1.43 -5.09 14.30
CA ASP A 100 2.40 -4.04 14.67
C ASP A 100 3.82 -4.15 14.06
N ASN A 101 4.08 -5.18 13.26
CA ASN A 101 5.34 -5.34 12.54
C ASN A 101 5.35 -4.53 11.24
N LEU A 102 6.41 -3.75 11.02
CA LEU A 102 6.57 -2.90 9.83
C LEU A 102 6.94 -3.72 8.60
N ILE A 103 5.95 -3.88 7.72
CA ILE A 103 6.07 -4.65 6.49
C ILE A 103 6.72 -3.83 5.39
N ALA A 104 6.09 -2.70 5.06
CA ALA A 104 6.50 -1.85 3.96
C ALA A 104 6.19 -0.39 4.24
N GLN A 105 7.00 0.49 3.67
CA GLN A 105 6.70 1.93 3.65
C GLN A 105 7.29 2.56 2.40
N GLY A 106 6.71 3.68 1.98
CA GLY A 106 7.17 4.36 0.79
C GLY A 106 6.39 5.61 0.46
N LEU A 107 6.63 6.10 -0.75
CA LEU A 107 6.08 7.35 -1.25
C LEU A 107 5.61 7.18 -2.68
N TRP A 108 4.36 7.55 -2.94
CA TRP A 108 3.83 7.77 -4.27
C TRP A 108 3.81 9.26 -4.59
N VAL A 109 4.25 9.61 -5.80
CA VAL A 109 4.25 10.99 -6.30
C VAL A 109 3.65 11.00 -7.69
N PHE A 110 2.57 11.74 -7.87
CA PHE A 110 1.89 11.88 -9.15
C PHE A 110 1.32 13.28 -9.32
N GLN A 111 1.08 13.68 -10.57
CA GLN A 111 0.42 14.95 -10.87
C GLN A 111 -1.10 14.78 -10.69
N ALA A 112 -1.77 15.80 -10.15
CA ALA A 112 -3.22 15.86 -10.24
C ALA A 112 -3.59 16.07 -11.72
N ASP A 113 -4.27 15.12 -12.33
CA ASP A 113 -4.71 15.25 -13.72
C ASP A 113 -5.65 16.47 -13.86
N ARG A 114 -5.46 17.27 -14.92
CA ARG A 114 -6.31 18.41 -15.29
C ARG A 114 -7.37 18.07 -16.34
N SER A 115 -7.58 16.81 -16.71
CA SER A 115 -8.63 16.42 -17.65
C SER A 115 -9.86 15.81 -16.96
N GLN A 116 -10.86 16.64 -16.67
CA GLN A 116 -12.17 16.60 -17.35
C GLN A 116 -12.72 18.02 -17.50
#